data_AF-A0A0Q5KXB3-F1
#
_entry.id   AF-A0A0Q5KXB3-F1
#
_cell.length_a   1.000
_cell.length_b   1.000
_cell.length_c   1.000
_cell.angle_alpha   90.00
_cell.angle_beta   90.00
_cell.angle_gamma   90.00
#
_symmetry.space_group_name_H-M   'P 1'
#
loop_
_entity.id
_entity.type
_entity.pdbx_description
1 polymer ?
#
loop_
_entity_poly.entity_id
_entity_poly.type
_entity_poly.pdbx_seq_one_letter_code
_entity_poly.pdbx_strand_id
1 'polypeptide(L)'
;MDSNAIQLIAERAQASSATGCFDAQSDAAVPSPCIGVCRMAADGSQCEGCFRTLDEIRVWSTAGRAQRLAIWGRLLQRAGLPPPAAGSAAS
;
A
#
# COMPACT_ATOMS: atom_id res chain seq x y z
N MET A 1 7.89 -12.23 9.81
CA MET A 1 7.78 -10.94 9.07
C MET A 1 8.72 -9.97 9.73
N ASP A 2 9.49 -9.20 8.96
CA ASP A 2 10.42 -8.21 9.51
C ASP A 2 9.62 -7.07 10.16
N SER A 3 9.73 -6.93 11.49
CA SER A 3 9.01 -5.92 12.25
C SER A 3 9.30 -4.49 11.78
N ASN A 4 10.49 -4.25 11.21
CA ASN A 4 10.86 -2.95 10.67
C ASN A 4 10.06 -2.64 9.38
N ALA A 5 9.89 -3.62 8.50
CA ALA A 5 9.12 -3.45 7.27
C ALA A 5 7.64 -3.13 7.55
N ILE A 6 7.04 -3.78 8.54
CA ILE A 6 5.66 -3.48 8.96
C ILE A 6 5.56 -2.04 9.46
N GLN A 7 6.50 -1.59 10.29
CA GLN A 7 6.50 -0.23 10.84
C GLN A 7 6.63 0.84 9.73
N LEU A 8 7.56 0.64 8.80
CA LEU A 8 7.76 1.55 7.65
C LEU A 8 6.54 1.60 6.73
N ILE A 9 5.83 0.48 6.56
CA ILE A 9 4.58 0.44 5.79
C ILE A 9 3.46 1.18 6.52
N ALA A 10 3.36 1.04 7.83
CA ALA A 10 2.40 1.79 8.64
C ALA A 10 2.65 3.30 8.54
N GLU A 11 3.90 3.74 8.70
CA GLU A 11 4.31 5.14 8.57
C GLU A 11 3.98 5.69 7.17
N ARG A 12 4.27 4.91 6.12
CA ARG A 12 3.97 5.31 4.74
C ARG A 12 2.48 5.37 4.44
N ALA A 13 1.69 4.46 5.00
CA ALA A 13 0.24 4.51 4.93
C ALA A 13 -0.29 5.79 5.60
N GLN A 14 0.18 6.11 6.81
CA GLN A 14 -0.22 7.33 7.54
C GLN A 14 0.11 8.61 6.77
N ALA A 15 1.32 8.72 6.22
CA ALA A 15 1.71 9.88 5.41
C ALA A 15 0.83 10.03 4.15
N SER A 16 0.44 8.91 3.54
CA SER A 16 -0.45 8.88 2.38
C SER A 16 -1.89 9.25 2.74
N SER A 17 -2.37 8.85 3.92
CA SER A 17 -3.67 9.26 4.46
C SER A 17 -3.69 10.76 4.78
N ALA A 18 -2.63 11.28 5.41
CA ALA A 18 -2.54 12.68 5.83
C ALA A 18 -2.58 13.68 4.66
N THR A 19 -2.15 13.24 3.48
CA THR A 19 -2.19 14.02 2.23
C THR A 19 -3.51 13.85 1.47
N GLY A 20 -4.47 13.08 2.01
CA GLY A 20 -5.75 12.82 1.37
C GLY A 20 -5.66 11.86 0.17
N CYS A 21 -4.50 11.26 -0.09
CA CYS A 21 -4.29 10.42 -1.27
C CYS A 21 -5.11 9.11 -1.22
N PHE A 22 -5.68 8.72 -0.07
CA PHE A 22 -6.54 7.55 0.06
C PHE A 22 -8.05 7.83 -0.07
N ASP A 23 -8.48 9.10 -0.19
CA ASP A 23 -9.88 9.45 -0.43
C ASP A 23 -10.32 9.08 -1.86
N ALA A 24 -11.27 8.16 -2.03
CA ALA A 24 -11.68 7.66 -3.35
C ALA A 24 -12.04 8.75 -4.38
N GLN A 25 -12.48 9.93 -3.94
CA GLN A 25 -12.86 11.07 -4.79
C GLN A 25 -11.72 12.06 -5.05
N SER A 26 -10.54 11.88 -4.46
CA SER A 26 -9.39 12.75 -4.66
C SER A 26 -8.66 12.48 -5.99
N ASP A 27 -8.31 13.55 -6.71
CA ASP A 27 -7.47 13.51 -7.92
C ASP A 27 -5.97 13.30 -7.59
N ALA A 28 -5.59 13.41 -6.31
CA ALA A 28 -4.22 13.18 -5.88
C ALA A 28 -3.77 11.74 -6.18
N ALA A 29 -2.58 11.61 -6.78
CA ALA A 29 -2.01 10.31 -7.11
C ALA A 29 -1.79 9.47 -5.83
N VAL A 30 -2.32 8.25 -5.83
CA VAL A 30 -2.05 7.27 -4.77
C VAL A 30 -0.56 6.87 -4.83
N PRO A 31 0.25 7.15 -3.79
CA PRO A 31 1.68 6.88 -3.82
C PRO A 31 1.98 5.38 -3.70
N SER A 32 3.16 4.98 -4.20
CA SER A 32 3.62 3.58 -4.10
C SER A 32 3.95 3.21 -2.65
N PRO A 33 3.55 2.00 -2.19
CA PRO A 33 3.89 1.48 -0.86
C PRO A 33 5.36 1.01 -0.76
N CYS A 34 6.16 1.15 -1.81
CA CYS A 34 7.56 0.73 -1.79
C CYS A 34 8.38 1.53 -0.77
N ILE A 35 9.16 0.82 0.06
CA ILE A 35 10.08 1.39 1.05
C ILE A 35 11.55 1.28 0.60
N GLY A 36 11.81 1.06 -0.69
CA GLY A 36 13.16 0.89 -1.24
C GLY A 36 13.77 -0.50 -1.06
N VAL A 37 13.07 -1.43 -0.40
CA VAL A 37 13.45 -2.84 -0.29
C VAL A 37 12.71 -3.65 -1.34
N CYS A 38 13.45 -4.19 -2.31
CA CYS A 38 12.92 -5.10 -3.32
C CYS A 38 13.52 -6.50 -3.15
N ARG A 39 12.92 -7.29 -2.27
CA ARG A 39 13.28 -8.69 -2.02
C ARG A 39 12.01 -9.50 -2.03
N MET A 40 11.92 -10.49 -2.91
CA MET A 40 10.78 -11.41 -2.93
C MET A 40 10.97 -12.49 -1.87
N ALA A 41 9.87 -12.90 -1.23
CA ALA A 41 9.85 -14.10 -0.39
C ALA A 41 10.33 -15.31 -1.20
N ALA A 42 10.89 -16.32 -0.52
CA ALA A 42 11.47 -17.50 -1.17
C ALA A 42 10.45 -18.28 -2.03
N ASP A 43 9.17 -18.23 -1.68
CA ASP A 43 8.06 -18.83 -2.43
C ASP A 43 7.52 -17.92 -3.56
N GLY A 44 8.07 -16.72 -3.73
CA GLY A 44 7.64 -15.73 -4.72
C GLY A 44 6.28 -15.09 -4.44
N SER A 45 5.66 -15.35 -3.29
CA SER A 45 4.30 -14.91 -2.98
C SER A 45 4.18 -13.38 -2.91
N GLN A 46 5.15 -12.72 -2.27
CA GLN A 46 5.14 -11.27 -2.03
C GLN A 46 6.53 -10.70 -1.79
N CYS A 47 6.67 -9.39 -1.98
CA CYS A 47 7.84 -8.64 -1.57
C CYS A 47 7.90 -8.52 -0.04
N GLU A 48 9.05 -8.80 0.56
CA GLU A 48 9.25 -8.77 2.01
C GLU A 48 9.28 -7.34 2.59
N GLY A 49 9.51 -6.33 1.73
CA GLY A 49 9.52 -4.93 2.14
C GLY A 49 8.15 -4.25 2.02
N CYS A 50 7.44 -4.44 0.90
CA CYS A 50 6.17 -3.74 0.64
C CYS A 50 4.94 -4.66 0.60
N PHE A 51 5.12 -5.96 0.79
CA PHE A 51 4.06 -6.98 0.87
C PHE A 51 3.16 -7.10 -0.37
N ARG A 52 3.52 -6.45 -1.47
CA ARG A 52 2.88 -6.61 -2.78
C ARG A 52 3.34 -7.89 -3.46
N THR A 53 2.46 -8.51 -4.23
CA THR A 53 2.82 -9.60 -5.14
C THR A 53 3.55 -9.09 -6.39
N LEU A 54 4.17 -9.99 -7.17
CA LEU A 54 4.78 -9.61 -8.45
C LEU A 54 3.78 -9.00 -9.44
N ASP A 55 2.56 -9.54 -9.52
CA ASP A 55 1.50 -8.98 -10.36
C ASP A 55 1.14 -7.55 -9.94
N GLU A 56 0.98 -7.30 -8.64
CA GLU A 56 0.70 -5.96 -8.12
C GLU A 56 1.84 -4.97 -8.39
N ILE A 57 3.09 -5.44 -8.37
CA ILE A 57 4.26 -4.63 -8.74
C ILE A 57 4.24 -4.30 -10.24
N ARG A 58 3.97 -5.28 -11.10
CA ARG A 58 3.94 -5.12 -12.56
C ARG A 58 2.86 -4.15 -13.02
N VAL A 59 1.64 -4.30 -12.49
CA VAL A 59 0.50 -3.49 -12.93
C VAL A 59 0.47 -2.09 -12.32
N TRP A 60 1.33 -1.77 -11.35
CA TRP A 60 1.26 -0.53 -10.58
C TRP A 60 1.31 0.75 -11.44
N SER A 61 2.20 0.81 -12.42
CA SER A 61 2.39 1.98 -13.29
C SER A 61 1.14 2.29 -14.12
N THR A 62 0.42 1.25 -14.54
CA THR A 62 -0.82 1.35 -15.33
C THR A 62 -2.09 1.31 -14.49
N ALA A 63 -1.99 0.96 -13.21
CA ALA A 63 -3.14 0.85 -12.31
C ALA A 63 -3.77 2.22 -12.07
N GLY A 64 -5.09 2.30 -12.24
CA GLY A 64 -5.87 3.47 -11.85
C GLY A 64 -6.03 3.59 -10.32
N ARG A 65 -6.60 4.71 -9.86
CA ARG A 65 -6.80 5.02 -8.44
C ARG A 65 -7.45 3.88 -7.65
N ALA A 66 -8.61 3.40 -8.09
CA ALA A 66 -9.35 2.34 -7.41
C ALA A 66 -8.51 1.07 -7.25
N GLN A 67 -7.75 0.67 -8.28
CA GLN A 67 -6.88 -0.49 -8.21
C GLN A 67 -5.68 -0.26 -7.27
N ARG A 68 -5.10 0.94 -7.26
CA ARG A 68 -4.02 1.28 -6.32
C ARG A 68 -4.50 1.25 -4.86
N LEU A 69 -5.70 1.75 -4.59
CA LEU A 69 -6.33 1.66 -3.26
C LEU A 69 -6.62 0.21 -2.86
N ALA A 70 -7.11 -0.61 -3.79
CA ALA A 70 -7.32 -2.03 -3.55
C ALA A 70 -6.00 -2.78 -3.25
N ILE A 71 -4.91 -2.44 -3.95
CA ILE A 71 -3.56 -2.96 -3.67
C ILE A 71 -3.11 -2.55 -2.26
N TRP A 72 -3.29 -1.29 -1.87
CA TRP A 72 -3.02 -0.81 -0.51
C TRP A 72 -3.83 -1.56 0.56
N GLY A 73 -5.12 -1.80 0.33
CA GLY A 73 -5.94 -2.60 1.25
C GLY A 73 -5.41 -4.02 1.42
N ARG A 74 -5.10 -4.71 0.30
CA ARG A 74 -4.58 -6.08 0.33
C ARG A 74 -3.20 -6.19 1.00
N LEU A 75 -2.28 -5.25 0.76
CA LEU A 75 -0.95 -5.31 1.38
C LEU A 75 -1.02 -5.00 2.89
N LEU A 76 -1.90 -4.08 3.33
CA LEU A 76 -2.08 -3.78 4.75
C LEU A 76 -2.69 -4.98 5.49
N GLN A 77 -3.68 -5.65 4.88
CA GLN A 77 -4.21 -6.90 5.40
C GLN A 77 -3.12 -7.98 5.57
N ARG A 78 -2.23 -8.13 4.57
CA ARG A 78 -1.08 -9.06 4.67
C ARG A 78 -0.09 -8.67 5.77
N ALA A 79 0.10 -7.37 5.99
CA ALA A 79 0.97 -6.82 7.03
C ALA A 79 0.32 -6.84 8.44
N GLY A 80 -0.95 -7.26 8.56
CA GLY A 80 -1.69 -7.22 9.83
C GLY A 80 -2.02 -5.80 10.31
N LEU A 81 -2.05 -4.83 9.40
CA LEU A 81 -2.32 -3.43 9.67
C LEU A 81 -3.79 -3.10 9.37
N PRO A 82 -4.38 -2.12 10.08
CA PRO A 82 -5.72 -1.65 9.77
C PRO A 82 -5.77 -1.08 8.34
N PRO A 83 -6.95 -1.14 7.68
CA PRO A 83 -7.11 -0.48 6.40
C PRO A 83 -6.80 1.01 6.54
N PRO A 84 -6.29 1.66 5.49
CA PRO A 84 -6.08 3.08 5.55
C PRO A 84 -7.43 3.73 5.76
N ALA A 85 -7.52 4.68 6.69
CA ALA A 85 -8.73 5.48 6.83
C ALA A 85 -9.03 6.09 5.47
N ALA A 86 -10.11 5.62 4.82
CA ALA A 86 -10.67 6.35 3.69
C ALA A 86 -10.93 7.75 4.24
N GLY A 87 -10.31 8.77 3.63
CA GLY A 87 -10.52 10.16 4.03
C GLY A 87 -12.01 10.34 4.28
N SER A 88 -12.36 10.78 5.49
CA SER A 88 -13.70 10.68 6.04
C SER A 88 -14.77 10.99 5.00
N ALA A 89 -15.52 9.98 4.59
CA ALA A 89 -16.84 10.21 4.03
C ALA A 89 -17.69 10.81 5.17
N ALA A 90 -17.78 12.14 5.15
CA ALA A 90 -18.86 12.99 5.67
C ALA A 90 -19.69 12.47 6.85
N SER A 91 -19.63 13.16 8.00
CA SER A 91 -20.64 14.14 8.44
C SER A 91 -20.21 14.81 9.73
#